data_AF-A0A3G9DNR0-F1
#
_entry.id   AF-A0A3G9DNR0-F1
#
_cell.length_a   1.000
_cell.length_b   1.000
_cell.length_c   1.000
_cell.angle_alpha   90.00
_cell.angle_beta   90.00
_cell.angle_gamma   90.00
#
_symmetry.space_group_name_H-M   'P 1'
#
loop_
_entity.id
_entity.type
_entity.pdbx_description
1 polymer ?
#
loop_
_entity_poly.entity_id
_entity_poly.type
_entity_poly.pdbx_seq_one_letter_code
_entity_poly.pdbx_strand_id
1 'polypeptide(L)'
;MCPNAPSEVVQGRLEQDDGLHQAEFGFDGTGPFSFFAREYELIMASPRNKAVDSKPHILGDFPPPAPIWSGLRPYIIMAPVTMLVPPFYLLSCLNRGPLLLAFLVATVVASSNYLLKRNDDVVLAKDRTSSPYSSKVNPIQGLFLIVFLPVWSAATFAGIFCRNVSPHPLLSLACFCALLFFKNGIGMSVILHRYCAHAAFKCHWATSLCLGIISCFSYQGGPLWWASRHRAHHKFCDTTRRDPHSPALNGIINAFSFFLSGTTTDFVRSIQAVDEEFAPSHIDTPCMRIIDSLSFVFPLIEFHLALTVFGPPGLWVSFSSSWVGQVTTLWFNVRNHPIGGSKTKPGDASPEHHKYRRTSTTNVNCDAVDKPTTVDSSPLYIFLDYVSSIISPAVGEDDHDHHHSHPALAVRPGFDAPHYFILALARVGLVWNVQHERKLHDT
;
A
#
# COMPACT_ATOMS: atom_id res chain seq x y z
N MET A 1 34.50 71.44 46.68
CA MET A 1 34.36 72.64 45.84
C MET A 1 34.45 72.20 44.39
N CYS A 2 33.37 72.41 43.63
CA CYS A 2 33.29 72.51 42.16
C CYS A 2 34.46 73.35 41.57
N PRO A 3 34.76 73.34 40.24
CA PRO A 3 33.75 73.32 39.17
C PRO A 3 34.13 72.80 37.74
N ASN A 4 33.08 72.74 36.87
CA ASN A 4 33.04 72.97 35.40
C ASN A 4 33.80 71.99 34.45
N ALA A 5 33.31 71.50 33.30
CA ALA A 5 32.15 71.72 32.41
C ALA A 5 32.14 70.55 31.35
N PRO A 6 31.60 70.65 30.11
CA PRO A 6 30.20 70.47 29.67
C PRO A 6 29.98 69.39 28.54
N SER A 7 28.72 69.27 28.07
CA SER A 7 28.20 68.62 26.82
C SER A 7 28.34 67.09 26.69
N GLU A 8 27.37 66.28 26.23
CA GLU A 8 26.34 66.47 25.20
C GLU A 8 25.26 65.38 25.33
N VAL A 9 24.03 65.68 24.91
CA VAL A 9 22.84 64.79 24.96
C VAL A 9 22.91 63.77 23.82
N VAL A 10 22.87 62.46 24.13
CA VAL A 10 22.56 61.41 23.16
C VAL A 10 21.21 60.79 23.55
N GLN A 11 20.19 61.04 22.73
CA GLN A 11 18.90 60.34 22.80
C GLN A 11 19.10 58.86 22.48
N GLY A 12 19.02 58.01 23.50
CA GLY A 12 18.89 56.56 23.34
C GLY A 12 17.54 56.22 22.71
N ARG A 13 17.59 55.57 21.55
CA ARG A 13 16.43 55.04 20.83
C ARG A 13 15.91 53.82 21.62
N LEU A 14 14.66 53.88 22.09
CA LEU A 14 13.98 52.77 22.74
C LEU A 14 13.73 51.66 21.71
N GLU A 15 14.49 50.57 21.79
CA GLU A 15 14.14 49.31 21.13
C GLU A 15 13.08 48.61 21.98
N GLN A 16 11.97 48.23 21.34
CA GLN A 16 10.91 47.41 21.91
C GLN A 16 11.45 46.01 22.16
N ASP A 17 11.57 45.66 23.45
CA ASP A 17 11.89 44.33 23.93
C ASP A 17 10.60 43.48 23.85
N ASP A 18 10.38 42.82 22.71
CA ASP A 18 9.32 41.82 22.52
C ASP A 18 9.71 40.52 23.25
N GLY A 19 9.60 40.56 24.57
CA GLY A 19 9.70 39.40 25.46
C GLY A 19 8.50 38.47 25.34
N LEU A 20 8.31 37.83 24.18
CA LEU A 20 7.58 36.57 24.07
C LEU A 20 8.62 35.45 24.09
N HIS A 21 8.95 35.00 25.31
CA HIS A 21 9.64 33.74 25.55
C HIS A 21 8.89 32.62 24.80
N GLN A 22 9.37 32.26 23.61
CA GLN A 22 9.21 30.90 23.10
C GLN A 22 9.98 30.02 24.07
N ALA A 23 9.26 29.39 24.99
CA ALA A 23 9.78 28.21 25.66
C ALA A 23 10.03 27.17 24.56
N GLU A 24 11.28 27.10 24.09
CA GLU A 24 11.79 25.93 23.38
C GLU A 24 11.71 24.77 24.37
N PHE A 25 10.56 24.08 24.38
CA PHE A 25 10.48 22.73 24.91
C PHE A 25 11.28 21.84 23.96
N GLY A 26 12.60 21.84 24.15
CA GLY A 26 13.49 20.84 23.58
C GLY A 26 13.14 19.49 24.18
N PHE A 27 12.25 18.76 23.51
CA PHE A 27 12.10 17.33 23.76
C PHE A 27 13.29 16.63 23.09
N ASP A 28 14.27 16.26 23.90
CA ASP A 28 15.27 15.26 23.57
C ASP A 28 14.54 13.97 23.16
N GLY A 29 14.47 13.73 21.85
CA GLY A 29 13.58 12.78 21.15
C GLY A 29 13.75 11.28 21.46
N THR A 30 13.96 10.91 22.72
CA THR A 30 14.17 9.54 23.20
C THR A 30 13.13 9.09 24.25
N GLY A 31 12.27 10.00 24.73
CA GLY A 31 11.21 9.67 25.69
C GLY A 31 9.95 9.04 25.05
N PRO A 32 9.09 8.36 25.84
CA PRO A 32 7.85 7.72 25.35
C PRO A 32 6.83 8.71 24.76
N PHE A 33 6.96 10.01 25.05
CA PHE A 33 6.12 11.08 24.51
C PHE A 33 6.69 11.75 23.25
N SER A 34 7.91 11.37 22.81
CA SER A 34 8.54 11.89 21.59
C SER A 34 7.69 11.70 20.35
N PHE A 35 6.90 10.62 20.29
CA PHE A 35 5.93 10.37 19.23
C PHE A 35 4.87 11.48 19.18
N PHE A 36 4.22 11.79 20.31
CA PHE A 36 3.18 12.81 20.40
C PHE A 36 3.72 14.23 20.21
N ALA A 37 4.93 14.50 20.71
CA ALA A 37 5.61 15.77 20.48
C ALA A 37 5.87 15.98 18.97
N ARG A 38 6.37 14.94 18.27
CA ARG A 38 6.58 15.01 16.83
C ARG A 38 5.27 15.13 16.03
N GLU A 39 4.19 14.50 16.48
CA GLU A 39 2.86 14.70 15.88
C GLU A 39 2.37 16.14 16.03
N TYR A 40 2.55 16.75 17.21
CA TYR A 40 2.22 18.15 17.45
C TYR A 40 3.02 19.07 16.53
N GLU A 41 4.34 18.85 16.41
CA GLU A 41 5.20 19.61 15.49
C GLU A 41 4.71 19.52 14.04
N LEU A 42 4.38 18.32 13.55
CA LEU A 42 3.87 18.14 12.18
C LEU A 42 2.53 18.84 11.97
N ILE A 43 1.63 18.80 12.96
CA ILE A 43 0.34 19.50 12.92
C ILE A 43 0.56 21.01 12.84
N MET A 44 1.45 21.55 13.68
CA MET A 44 1.73 22.99 13.74
C MET A 44 2.54 23.48 12.54
N ALA A 45 3.35 22.62 11.92
CA ALA A 45 4.08 22.89 10.68
C ALA A 45 3.21 22.73 9.42
N SER A 46 2.03 22.10 9.52
CA SER A 46 1.14 21.86 8.38
C SER A 46 0.56 23.17 7.86
N PRO A 47 0.90 23.62 6.63
CA PRO A 47 0.46 24.90 6.10
C PRO A 47 -0.96 24.77 5.57
N ARG A 48 -1.97 24.68 6.45
CA ARG A 48 -3.33 25.07 6.07
C ARG A 48 -3.29 26.58 5.79
N ASN A 49 -3.41 26.98 4.52
CA ASN A 49 -3.56 28.37 4.02
C ASN A 49 -2.34 29.09 3.41
N LYS A 50 -1.38 28.41 2.79
CA LYS A 50 -0.57 29.08 1.75
C LYS A 50 -0.65 28.32 0.44
N ALA A 51 -1.55 28.79 -0.42
CA ALA A 51 -1.41 28.65 -1.86
C ALA A 51 -0.13 29.40 -2.27
N VAL A 52 1.02 28.74 -2.28
CA VAL A 52 2.28 29.33 -2.76
C VAL A 52 3.15 28.20 -3.30
N ASP A 53 3.26 28.13 -4.63
CA ASP A 53 4.46 28.01 -5.48
C ASP A 53 5.79 27.36 -5.01
N SER A 54 5.88 26.74 -3.84
CA SER A 54 7.08 26.01 -3.42
C SER A 54 6.89 24.52 -3.68
N LYS A 55 7.72 23.98 -4.57
CA LYS A 55 7.88 22.53 -4.74
C LYS A 55 8.03 21.90 -3.34
N PRO A 56 7.20 20.90 -2.97
CA PRO A 56 7.28 20.29 -1.64
C PRO A 56 8.70 19.83 -1.37
N HIS A 57 9.24 20.13 -0.18
CA HIS A 57 10.58 19.67 0.21
C HIS A 57 10.62 18.14 0.16
N ILE A 58 11.26 17.61 -0.88
CA ILE A 58 11.40 16.17 -1.11
C ILE A 58 12.48 15.64 -0.15
N LEU A 59 12.10 14.78 0.79
CA LEU A 59 13.02 14.07 1.68
C LEU A 59 13.41 12.76 1.00
N GLY A 60 14.61 12.71 0.41
CA GLY A 60 15.15 11.48 -0.16
C GLY A 60 14.25 10.83 -1.21
N ASP A 61 13.75 11.63 -2.17
CA ASP A 61 12.83 11.28 -3.26
C ASP A 61 11.32 11.14 -2.89
N PHE A 62 10.93 11.22 -1.61
CA PHE A 62 9.52 11.14 -1.18
C PHE A 62 8.98 12.48 -0.62
N PRO A 63 7.64 12.67 -0.58
CA PRO A 63 7.03 13.86 0.04
C PRO A 63 7.48 14.03 1.51
N PRO A 64 7.39 15.25 2.08
CA PRO A 64 7.67 15.43 3.49
C PRO A 64 6.66 14.67 4.37
N PRO A 65 7.03 14.26 5.59
CA PRO A 65 6.09 13.67 6.53
C PRO A 65 4.95 14.65 6.82
N ALA A 66 3.74 14.13 6.96
CA ALA A 66 2.54 14.92 7.19
C ALA A 66 1.80 14.44 8.45
N PRO A 67 0.95 15.27 9.07
CA PRO A 67 0.22 14.91 10.29
C PRO A 67 -0.57 13.61 10.17
N ILE A 68 -0.91 12.98 11.30
CA ILE A 68 -1.75 11.76 11.34
C ILE A 68 -3.08 11.89 10.56
N TRP A 69 -3.64 13.09 10.48
CA TRP A 69 -4.86 13.40 9.71
C TRP A 69 -4.64 13.54 8.20
N SER A 70 -3.39 13.77 7.80
CA SER A 70 -2.95 14.01 6.44
C SER A 70 -1.87 12.99 6.06
N GLY A 71 -2.20 11.70 6.11
CA GLY A 71 -1.26 10.70 5.61
C GLY A 71 -0.26 10.15 6.65
N LEU A 72 -0.67 10.00 7.89
CA LEU A 72 -0.21 8.83 8.60
C LEU A 72 -1.42 8.19 9.23
N ARG A 73 -2.01 7.22 8.54
CA ARG A 73 -3.11 6.49 9.14
C ARG A 73 -2.69 6.02 10.54
N PRO A 74 -3.61 6.05 11.53
CA PRO A 74 -3.45 5.24 12.72
C PRO A 74 -3.16 3.77 12.38
N TYR A 75 -3.38 3.32 11.14
CA TYR A 75 -3.02 2.01 10.62
C TYR A 75 -1.63 1.50 11.01
N ILE A 76 -0.54 2.29 11.05
CA ILE A 76 0.75 1.71 11.50
C ILE A 76 0.69 1.34 13.00
N ILE A 77 -0.03 2.14 13.79
CA ILE A 77 -0.24 1.94 15.23
C ILE A 77 -1.30 0.85 15.48
N MET A 78 -2.33 0.80 14.64
CA MET A 78 -3.47 -0.11 14.69
C MET A 78 -3.23 -1.40 13.91
N ALA A 79 -2.15 -1.50 13.14
CA ALA A 79 -1.77 -2.66 12.36
C ALA A 79 -1.67 -3.88 13.28
N PRO A 80 -0.97 -3.85 14.43
CA PRO A 80 -0.98 -4.98 15.36
C PRO A 80 -2.39 -5.43 15.76
N VAL A 81 -3.33 -4.50 16.01
CA VAL A 81 -4.71 -4.85 16.40
C VAL A 81 -5.45 -5.50 15.25
N THR A 82 -5.46 -4.85 14.09
CA THR A 82 -6.18 -5.32 12.88
C THR A 82 -5.58 -6.61 12.30
N MET A 83 -4.26 -6.77 12.40
CA MET A 83 -3.50 -7.84 11.76
C MET A 83 -3.21 -9.04 12.66
N LEU A 84 -3.09 -8.88 13.98
CA LEU A 84 -2.72 -9.99 14.86
C LEU A 84 -3.86 -10.51 15.73
N VAL A 85 -4.82 -9.65 16.13
CA VAL A 85 -5.91 -10.09 17.02
C VAL A 85 -6.79 -11.17 16.35
N PRO A 86 -7.28 -10.98 15.10
CA PRO A 86 -8.09 -12.03 14.46
C PRO A 86 -7.38 -13.40 14.31
N PRO A 87 -6.15 -13.50 13.78
CA PRO A 87 -5.51 -14.79 13.61
C PRO A 87 -5.10 -15.42 14.94
N PHE A 88 -4.71 -14.65 15.97
CA PHE A 88 -4.44 -15.22 17.29
C PHE A 88 -5.69 -15.82 17.92
N TYR A 89 -6.84 -15.14 17.78
CA TYR A 89 -8.12 -15.71 18.21
C TYR A 89 -8.42 -17.02 17.47
N LEU A 90 -8.25 -17.07 16.15
CA LEU A 90 -8.47 -18.28 15.34
C LEU A 90 -7.51 -19.42 15.76
N LEU A 91 -6.24 -19.11 16.01
CA LEU A 91 -5.25 -20.06 16.52
C LEU A 91 -5.64 -20.61 17.90
N SER A 92 -6.20 -19.77 18.78
CA SER A 92 -6.69 -20.20 20.11
C SER A 92 -7.85 -21.20 20.03
N CYS A 93 -8.58 -21.23 18.90
CA CYS A 93 -9.69 -22.16 18.69
C CYS A 93 -9.25 -23.54 18.18
N LEU A 94 -7.97 -23.71 17.83
CA LEU A 94 -7.44 -24.95 17.27
C LEU A 94 -7.29 -26.04 18.34
N ASN A 95 -7.53 -27.29 17.94
CA ASN A 95 -7.24 -28.48 18.73
C ASN A 95 -5.90 -29.11 18.31
N ARG A 96 -5.46 -30.17 19.01
CA ARG A 96 -4.08 -30.70 18.96
C ARG A 96 -3.49 -30.90 17.56
N GLY A 97 -4.20 -31.56 16.65
CA GLY A 97 -3.71 -31.85 15.29
C GLY A 97 -3.51 -30.58 14.44
N PRO A 98 -4.57 -29.77 14.22
CA PRO A 98 -4.47 -28.46 13.60
C PRO A 98 -3.46 -27.51 14.25
N LEU A 99 -3.27 -27.55 15.58
CA LEU A 99 -2.25 -26.72 16.23
C LEU A 99 -0.82 -27.15 15.83
N LEU A 100 -0.56 -28.45 15.70
CA LEU A 100 0.71 -28.95 15.15
C LEU A 100 0.89 -28.50 13.68
N LEU A 101 -0.18 -28.59 12.87
CA LEU A 101 -0.14 -28.09 11.49
C LEU A 101 0.15 -26.58 11.44
N ALA A 102 -0.48 -25.79 12.31
CA ALA A 102 -0.24 -24.36 12.43
C ALA A 102 1.23 -24.05 12.74
N PHE A 103 1.84 -24.79 13.67
CA PHE A 103 3.26 -24.67 13.99
C PHE A 103 4.16 -25.00 12.77
N LEU A 104 3.86 -26.08 12.05
CA LEU A 104 4.61 -26.47 10.85
C LEU A 104 4.51 -25.42 9.74
N VAL A 105 3.29 -24.94 9.45
CA VAL A 105 3.05 -23.88 8.47
C VAL A 105 3.79 -22.60 8.87
N ALA A 106 3.66 -22.15 10.12
CA ALA A 106 4.35 -20.96 10.60
C ALA A 106 5.88 -21.11 10.45
N THR A 107 6.43 -22.27 10.78
CA THR A 107 7.86 -22.55 10.66
C THR A 107 8.32 -22.49 9.20
N VAL A 108 7.62 -23.17 8.28
CA VAL A 108 7.95 -23.16 6.85
C VAL A 108 7.91 -21.76 6.25
N VAL A 109 6.86 -20.99 6.57
CA VAL A 109 6.70 -19.60 6.09
C VAL A 109 7.78 -18.70 6.68
N ALA A 110 8.05 -18.79 7.99
CA ALA A 110 9.10 -18.01 8.65
C ALA A 110 10.49 -18.34 8.11
N SER A 111 10.80 -19.62 7.87
CA SER A 111 12.07 -20.04 7.26
C SER A 111 12.22 -19.53 5.83
N SER A 112 11.14 -19.57 5.03
CA SER A 112 11.14 -19.03 3.67
C SER A 112 11.32 -17.50 3.66
N ASN A 113 10.69 -16.80 4.60
CA ASN A 113 10.85 -15.36 4.80
C ASN A 113 12.25 -14.98 5.29
N TYR A 114 12.90 -15.85 6.06
CA TYR A 114 14.29 -15.69 6.45
C TYR A 114 15.23 -15.83 5.24
N LEU A 115 14.94 -16.76 4.31
CA LEU A 115 15.68 -16.88 3.05
C LEU A 115 15.49 -15.65 2.17
N LEU A 116 14.27 -15.11 2.08
CA LEU A 116 13.98 -13.84 1.40
C LEU A 116 14.85 -12.68 1.93
N LYS A 117 15.08 -12.64 3.25
CA LYS A 117 15.95 -11.65 3.90
C LYS A 117 17.45 -11.87 3.61
N ARG A 118 17.86 -13.09 3.24
CA ARG A 118 19.27 -13.51 3.13
C ARG A 118 19.76 -13.65 1.68
N ASN A 119 18.87 -13.98 0.74
CA ASN A 119 19.19 -14.26 -0.65
C ASN A 119 19.46 -13.01 -1.48
N ASP A 120 20.00 -13.26 -2.67
CA ASP A 120 20.47 -12.32 -3.67
C ASP A 120 19.43 -11.31 -4.15
N ASP A 121 18.17 -11.33 -3.73
CA ASP A 121 17.17 -10.30 -4.08
C ASP A 121 17.55 -8.91 -3.54
N VAL A 122 18.19 -8.90 -2.38
CA VAL A 122 18.84 -7.72 -1.79
C VAL A 122 20.11 -7.36 -2.56
N VAL A 123 20.78 -8.34 -3.19
CA VAL A 123 22.02 -8.19 -3.99
C VAL A 123 21.73 -7.71 -5.43
N LEU A 124 20.67 -8.20 -6.07
CA LEU A 124 20.15 -7.83 -7.38
C LEU A 124 19.70 -6.36 -7.40
N ALA A 125 19.21 -5.85 -6.28
CA ALA A 125 18.91 -4.43 -6.09
C ALA A 125 20.18 -3.61 -5.72
N LYS A 126 21.11 -4.17 -4.92
CA LYS A 126 22.39 -3.53 -4.53
C LYS A 126 23.28 -3.21 -5.74
N ASP A 127 23.38 -4.12 -6.70
CA ASP A 127 24.26 -3.94 -7.86
C ASP A 127 23.66 -2.99 -8.92
N ARG A 128 22.42 -2.54 -8.73
CA ARG A 128 21.70 -1.65 -9.65
C ARG A 128 21.44 -0.26 -9.08
N THR A 129 21.34 -0.11 -7.75
CA THR A 129 21.16 1.21 -7.13
C THR A 129 22.02 1.38 -5.87
N SER A 130 22.54 2.59 -5.67
CA SER A 130 23.22 3.00 -4.42
C SER A 130 22.24 3.22 -3.25
N SER A 131 21.02 2.64 -3.30
CA SER A 131 19.99 2.91 -2.30
C SER A 131 20.35 2.22 -0.98
N PRO A 132 20.53 2.97 0.13
CA PRO A 132 20.83 2.35 1.43
C PRO A 132 19.69 1.45 1.93
N TYR A 133 18.50 1.54 1.33
CA TYR A 133 17.27 0.84 1.74
C TYR A 133 16.98 -0.44 0.96
N SER A 134 17.38 -0.50 -0.32
CA SER A 134 17.25 -1.71 -1.16
C SER A 134 18.01 -2.91 -0.58
N SER A 135 18.94 -2.62 0.32
CA SER A 135 19.97 -3.53 0.81
C SER A 135 19.72 -4.11 2.22
N LYS A 136 18.74 -3.59 2.98
CA LYS A 136 18.50 -3.97 4.38
C LYS A 136 17.01 -3.92 4.74
N VAL A 137 16.54 -5.00 5.35
CA VAL A 137 15.19 -5.11 5.93
C VAL A 137 15.09 -4.29 7.21
N ASN A 138 14.17 -3.33 7.27
CA ASN A 138 13.91 -2.58 8.50
C ASN A 138 13.02 -3.37 9.50
N PRO A 139 12.89 -2.93 10.76
CA PRO A 139 12.13 -3.68 11.77
C PRO A 139 10.66 -3.94 11.42
N ILE A 140 9.97 -2.99 10.75
CA ILE A 140 8.56 -3.14 10.40
C ILE A 140 8.38 -4.16 9.28
N GLN A 141 9.23 -4.10 8.25
CA GLN A 141 9.29 -5.12 7.20
C GLN A 141 9.64 -6.49 7.79
N GLY A 142 10.56 -6.53 8.75
CA GLY A 142 10.90 -7.74 9.50
C GLY A 142 9.71 -8.32 10.27
N LEU A 143 8.90 -7.46 10.92
CA LEU A 143 7.68 -7.87 11.62
C LEU A 143 6.64 -8.46 10.65
N PHE A 144 6.45 -7.82 9.50
CA PHE A 144 5.56 -8.33 8.44
C PHE A 144 5.97 -9.74 7.99
N LEU A 145 7.26 -9.93 7.69
CA LEU A 145 7.80 -11.20 7.19
C LEU A 145 7.88 -12.30 8.27
N ILE A 146 8.33 -11.98 9.48
CA ILE A 146 8.66 -13.00 10.50
C ILE A 146 7.48 -13.30 11.42
N VAL A 147 6.55 -12.36 11.58
CA VAL A 147 5.43 -12.52 12.52
C VAL A 147 4.10 -12.55 11.77
N PHE A 148 3.79 -11.52 10.99
CA PHE A 148 2.46 -11.38 10.40
C PHE A 148 2.16 -12.50 9.40
N LEU A 149 2.99 -12.67 8.36
CA LEU A 149 2.76 -13.70 7.34
C LEU A 149 2.70 -15.13 7.92
N PRO A 150 3.62 -15.57 8.81
CA PRO A 150 3.52 -16.88 9.44
C PRO A 150 2.25 -17.07 10.26
N VAL A 151 1.85 -16.09 11.07
CA VAL A 151 0.66 -16.18 11.93
C VAL A 151 -0.62 -16.22 11.09
N TRP A 152 -0.71 -15.40 10.03
CA TRP A 152 -1.86 -15.38 9.12
C TRP A 152 -2.01 -16.69 8.36
N SER A 153 -0.89 -17.19 7.84
CA SER A 153 -0.82 -18.47 7.14
C SER A 153 -1.21 -19.62 8.06
N ALA A 154 -0.64 -19.67 9.27
CA ALA A 154 -0.95 -20.71 10.25
C ALA A 154 -2.42 -20.71 10.64
N ALA A 155 -3.00 -19.55 10.97
CA ALA A 155 -4.41 -19.42 11.31
C ALA A 155 -5.34 -19.87 10.16
N THR A 156 -4.98 -19.52 8.92
CA THR A 156 -5.79 -19.83 7.73
C THR A 156 -5.70 -21.31 7.35
N PHE A 157 -4.48 -21.81 7.13
CA PHE A 157 -4.25 -23.18 6.63
C PHE A 157 -4.50 -24.26 7.69
N ALA A 158 -4.29 -23.99 8.97
CA ALA A 158 -4.72 -24.93 10.01
C ALA A 158 -6.21 -24.78 10.34
N GLY A 159 -6.73 -23.55 10.31
CA GLY A 159 -8.12 -23.25 10.63
C GLY A 159 -9.13 -23.98 9.75
N ILE A 160 -8.85 -24.11 8.45
CA ILE A 160 -9.74 -24.83 7.53
C ILE A 160 -9.94 -26.32 7.91
N PHE A 161 -8.95 -26.94 8.55
CA PHE A 161 -8.99 -28.35 8.98
C PHE A 161 -9.47 -28.53 10.43
N CYS A 162 -9.76 -27.44 11.16
CA CYS A 162 -10.25 -27.52 12.52
C CYS A 162 -11.75 -27.29 12.58
N ARG A 163 -12.53 -28.26 13.07
CA ARG A 163 -14.00 -28.17 13.15
C ARG A 163 -14.50 -26.97 13.97
N ASN A 164 -13.73 -26.49 14.95
CA ASN A 164 -14.07 -25.31 15.75
C ASN A 164 -13.97 -24.00 14.95
N VAL A 165 -13.12 -23.98 13.93
CA VAL A 165 -12.88 -22.82 13.07
C VAL A 165 -13.62 -22.96 11.75
N SER A 166 -13.72 -24.16 11.20
CA SER A 166 -14.35 -24.45 9.92
C SER A 166 -15.12 -25.77 10.00
N PRO A 167 -16.34 -25.78 10.57
CA PRO A 167 -17.14 -26.99 10.70
C PRO A 167 -17.60 -27.56 9.36
N HIS A 168 -17.71 -26.69 8.34
CA HIS A 168 -18.09 -27.03 6.98
C HIS A 168 -17.03 -26.50 6.00
N PRO A 169 -15.89 -27.19 5.81
CA PRO A 169 -14.75 -26.64 5.09
C PRO A 169 -15.04 -26.24 3.63
N LEU A 170 -15.88 -26.99 2.93
CA LEU A 170 -16.26 -26.64 1.56
C LEU A 170 -17.09 -25.35 1.50
N LEU A 171 -18.00 -25.15 2.46
CA LEU A 171 -18.78 -23.91 2.56
C LEU A 171 -17.88 -22.73 2.95
N SER A 172 -16.99 -22.91 3.94
CA SER A 172 -16.01 -21.90 4.32
C SER A 172 -15.14 -21.49 3.14
N LEU A 173 -14.69 -22.45 2.34
CA LEU A 173 -13.90 -22.18 1.14
C LEU A 173 -14.70 -21.43 0.07
N ALA A 174 -15.95 -21.83 -0.18
CA ALA A 174 -16.82 -21.14 -1.13
C ALA A 174 -17.08 -19.67 -0.71
N CYS A 175 -17.39 -19.44 0.57
CA CYS A 175 -17.57 -18.10 1.12
C CYS A 175 -16.27 -17.29 1.09
N PHE A 176 -15.13 -17.92 1.37
CA PHE A 176 -13.81 -17.30 1.24
C PHE A 176 -13.55 -16.85 -0.20
N CYS A 177 -13.78 -17.70 -1.20
CA CYS A 177 -13.60 -17.34 -2.61
C CYS A 177 -14.53 -16.20 -3.04
N ALA A 178 -15.80 -16.24 -2.63
CA ALA A 178 -16.77 -15.20 -2.94
C ALA A 178 -16.36 -13.84 -2.33
N LEU A 179 -15.95 -13.84 -1.05
CA LEU A 179 -15.55 -12.63 -0.36
C LEU A 179 -14.20 -12.10 -0.85
N LEU A 180 -13.27 -12.98 -1.22
CA LEU A 180 -12.02 -12.63 -1.87
C LEU A 180 -12.27 -11.95 -3.24
N PHE A 181 -13.19 -12.48 -4.05
CA PHE A 181 -13.58 -11.83 -5.31
C PHE A 181 -14.24 -10.48 -5.07
N PHE A 182 -15.10 -10.34 -4.06
CA PHE A 182 -15.68 -9.05 -3.68
C PHE A 182 -14.58 -8.04 -3.30
N LYS A 183 -13.65 -8.42 -2.43
CA LYS A 183 -12.57 -7.54 -1.95
C LYS A 183 -11.60 -7.15 -3.07
N ASN A 184 -11.14 -8.12 -3.86
CA ASN A 184 -10.12 -7.86 -4.88
C ASN A 184 -10.72 -7.41 -6.21
N GLY A 185 -11.81 -8.01 -6.66
CA GLY A 185 -12.48 -7.65 -7.91
C GLY A 185 -13.24 -6.35 -7.82
N ILE A 186 -14.05 -6.17 -6.77
CA ILE A 186 -14.87 -4.95 -6.64
C ILE A 186 -14.11 -3.87 -5.88
N GLY A 187 -13.69 -4.17 -4.65
CA GLY A 187 -13.04 -3.20 -3.79
C GLY A 187 -11.72 -2.67 -4.36
N MET A 188 -10.79 -3.55 -4.70
CA MET A 188 -9.49 -3.15 -5.26
C MET A 188 -9.58 -2.81 -6.75
N SER A 189 -9.92 -3.76 -7.62
CA SER A 189 -9.84 -3.58 -9.08
C SER A 189 -10.81 -2.52 -9.60
N VAL A 190 -12.10 -2.60 -9.28
CA VAL A 190 -13.06 -1.60 -9.79
C VAL A 190 -12.91 -0.26 -9.08
N ILE A 191 -12.83 -0.26 -7.75
CA ILE A 191 -12.95 0.97 -6.98
C ILE A 191 -11.60 1.63 -6.73
N LEU A 192 -10.67 1.00 -5.99
CA LEU A 192 -9.36 1.62 -5.71
C LEU A 192 -8.60 1.91 -7.01
N HIS A 193 -8.60 0.96 -7.92
CA HIS A 193 -7.81 1.02 -9.14
C HIS A 193 -8.53 1.83 -10.25
N ARG A 194 -9.59 1.30 -10.85
CA ARG A 194 -10.21 1.93 -12.03
C ARG A 194 -10.89 3.27 -11.70
N TYR A 195 -11.60 3.36 -10.57
CA TYR A 195 -12.27 4.60 -10.18
C TYR A 195 -11.35 5.60 -9.48
N CYS A 196 -10.78 5.25 -8.32
CA CYS A 196 -10.05 6.19 -7.49
C CYS A 196 -8.72 6.61 -8.13
N ALA A 197 -7.93 5.69 -8.69
CA ALA A 197 -6.68 6.07 -9.35
C ALA A 197 -6.90 6.64 -10.75
N HIS A 198 -7.73 5.99 -11.58
CA HIS A 198 -7.77 6.28 -13.01
C HIS A 198 -9.02 7.00 -13.53
N ALA A 199 -10.01 7.26 -12.67
CA ALA A 199 -11.26 7.94 -13.04
C ALA A 199 -11.93 7.31 -14.29
N ALA A 200 -11.89 5.98 -14.41
CA ALA A 200 -12.41 5.22 -15.55
C ALA A 200 -13.94 5.37 -15.74
N PHE A 201 -14.63 5.94 -14.76
CA PHE A 201 -16.02 6.37 -14.86
C PHE A 201 -16.27 7.52 -13.87
N LYS A 202 -17.39 8.21 -14.06
CA LYS A 202 -17.89 9.26 -13.15
C LYS A 202 -19.07 8.76 -12.36
N CYS A 203 -19.29 9.32 -11.17
CA CYS A 203 -20.45 9.04 -10.34
C CYS A 203 -20.80 10.27 -9.49
N HIS A 204 -21.98 10.23 -8.87
CA HIS A 204 -22.42 11.28 -7.96
C HIS A 204 -21.60 11.25 -6.66
N TRP A 205 -21.46 12.37 -5.95
CA TRP A 205 -20.63 12.45 -4.74
C TRP A 205 -21.04 11.43 -3.68
N ALA A 206 -22.35 11.17 -3.52
CA ALA A 206 -22.85 10.17 -2.58
C ALA A 206 -22.41 8.75 -2.98
N THR A 207 -22.51 8.41 -4.26
CA THR A 207 -22.00 7.15 -4.81
C THR A 207 -20.49 7.05 -4.61
N SER A 208 -19.74 8.14 -4.84
CA SER A 208 -18.30 8.21 -4.60
C SER A 208 -17.94 7.84 -3.17
N LEU A 209 -18.64 8.41 -2.17
CA LEU A 209 -18.42 8.07 -0.76
C LEU A 209 -18.76 6.60 -0.45
N CYS A 210 -19.88 6.08 -0.98
CA CYS A 210 -20.22 4.67 -0.82
C CYS A 210 -19.15 3.74 -1.40
N LEU A 211 -18.66 4.05 -2.60
CA LEU A 211 -17.56 3.30 -3.22
C LEU A 211 -16.29 3.42 -2.37
N GLY A 212 -15.96 4.61 -1.86
CA GLY A 212 -14.84 4.82 -0.93
C GLY A 212 -14.91 3.90 0.29
N ILE A 213 -16.08 3.78 0.93
CA ILE A 213 -16.29 2.86 2.05
C ILE A 213 -16.12 1.40 1.62
N ILE A 214 -16.74 1.00 0.50
CA ILE A 214 -16.64 -0.36 -0.04
C ILE A 214 -15.18 -0.74 -0.30
N SER A 215 -14.40 0.20 -0.81
CA SER A 215 -12.98 0.01 -1.12
C SER A 215 -12.13 -0.31 0.13
N CYS A 216 -12.50 0.21 1.30
CA CYS A 216 -11.77 -0.04 2.54
C CYS A 216 -11.83 -1.51 3.00
N PHE A 217 -12.89 -2.25 2.64
CA PHE A 217 -12.99 -3.69 2.92
C PHE A 217 -11.97 -4.53 2.14
N SER A 218 -11.34 -3.97 1.10
CA SER A 218 -10.25 -4.64 0.37
C SER A 218 -9.01 -4.89 1.23
N TYR A 219 -8.95 -4.28 2.43
CA TYR A 219 -7.83 -4.41 3.36
C TYR A 219 -6.49 -3.95 2.78
N GLN A 220 -6.53 -2.95 1.89
CA GLN A 220 -5.35 -2.42 1.18
C GLN A 220 -5.16 -0.92 1.42
N GLY A 221 -5.87 -0.37 2.40
CA GLY A 221 -5.85 1.04 2.72
C GLY A 221 -7.05 1.82 2.18
N GLY A 222 -7.10 3.08 2.60
CA GLY A 222 -7.99 4.11 2.10
C GLY A 222 -7.74 4.53 0.65
N PRO A 223 -8.80 5.05 0.00
CA PRO A 223 -8.85 5.29 -1.44
C PRO A 223 -7.94 6.42 -1.93
N LEU A 224 -7.72 7.48 -1.15
CA LEU A 224 -6.88 8.62 -1.57
C LEU A 224 -5.41 8.24 -1.57
N TRP A 225 -4.94 7.62 -0.49
CA TRP A 225 -3.56 7.16 -0.39
C TRP A 225 -3.28 6.12 -1.47
N TRP A 226 -4.15 5.10 -1.60
CA TRP A 226 -3.94 4.03 -2.58
C TRP A 226 -3.84 4.61 -4.00
N ALA A 227 -4.79 5.48 -4.36
CA ALA A 227 -4.79 6.14 -5.66
C ALA A 227 -3.58 7.05 -5.89
N SER A 228 -3.15 7.80 -4.87
CA SER A 228 -1.97 8.68 -4.97
C SER A 228 -0.68 7.88 -5.21
N ARG A 229 -0.54 6.74 -4.55
CA ARG A 229 0.62 5.84 -4.72
C ARG A 229 0.61 5.15 -6.07
N HIS A 230 -0.56 4.69 -6.53
CA HIS A 230 -0.72 4.10 -7.86
C HIS A 230 -0.41 5.11 -8.97
N ARG A 231 -0.87 6.36 -8.83
CA ARG A 231 -0.55 7.44 -9.78
C ARG A 231 0.94 7.80 -9.79
N ALA A 232 1.58 7.86 -8.63
CA ALA A 232 3.03 8.04 -8.53
C ALA A 232 3.79 6.90 -9.23
N HIS A 233 3.33 5.66 -9.04
CA HIS A 233 3.84 4.50 -9.76
C HIS A 233 3.70 4.66 -11.28
N HIS A 234 2.51 4.98 -11.82
CA HIS A 234 2.38 5.21 -13.26
C HIS A 234 3.30 6.33 -13.79
N LYS A 235 3.50 7.40 -13.00
CA LYS A 235 4.33 8.54 -13.39
C LYS A 235 5.82 8.19 -13.41
N PHE A 236 6.27 7.38 -12.45
CA PHE A 236 7.69 7.12 -12.18
C PHE A 236 8.09 5.65 -12.36
N CYS A 237 7.20 4.82 -12.90
CA CYS A 237 7.32 3.36 -13.01
C CYS A 237 8.74 2.96 -13.39
N ASP A 238 9.44 2.26 -12.50
CA ASP A 238 10.78 1.69 -12.72
C ASP A 238 11.88 2.68 -13.20
N THR A 239 11.63 3.99 -13.11
CA THR A 239 12.58 5.03 -13.56
C THR A 239 13.26 5.77 -12.42
N THR A 240 12.51 6.07 -11.36
CA THR A 240 13.01 6.82 -10.20
C THR A 240 12.50 6.20 -8.92
N ARG A 241 13.17 6.49 -7.81
CA ARG A 241 12.76 6.02 -6.47
C ARG A 241 11.42 6.59 -6.01
N ARG A 242 10.85 7.57 -6.74
CA ARG A 242 9.49 8.06 -6.53
C ARG A 242 8.41 7.05 -6.87
N ASP A 243 8.73 6.02 -7.66
CA ASP A 243 7.88 4.84 -7.74
C ASP A 243 7.90 4.14 -6.37
N PRO A 244 6.79 4.10 -5.63
CA PRO A 244 6.79 3.56 -4.27
C PRO A 244 7.12 2.06 -4.24
N HIS A 245 6.92 1.34 -5.35
CA HIS A 245 6.91 -0.11 -5.34
C HIS A 245 7.69 -0.78 -6.47
N SER A 246 8.58 -0.05 -7.13
CA SER A 246 9.54 -0.67 -8.06
C SER A 246 10.42 -1.70 -7.34
N PRO A 247 10.32 -3.01 -7.69
CA PRO A 247 11.18 -4.04 -7.11
C PRO A 247 12.65 -3.84 -7.51
N ALA A 248 12.89 -3.31 -8.72
CA ALA A 248 14.23 -3.04 -9.24
C ALA A 248 14.93 -1.90 -8.52
N LEU A 249 14.20 -0.84 -8.15
CA LEU A 249 14.79 0.36 -7.53
C LEU A 249 14.77 0.32 -6.00
N ASN A 250 13.72 -0.23 -5.40
CA ASN A 250 13.50 -0.22 -3.95
C ASN A 250 13.64 -1.61 -3.30
N GLY A 251 13.79 -2.66 -4.10
CA GLY A 251 13.92 -4.04 -3.65
C GLY A 251 12.58 -4.77 -3.53
N ILE A 252 12.60 -6.08 -3.75
CA ILE A 252 11.42 -6.97 -3.68
C ILE A 252 10.71 -6.86 -2.33
N ILE A 253 11.48 -6.84 -1.23
CA ILE A 253 10.90 -6.77 0.12
C ILE A 253 10.09 -5.50 0.30
N ASN A 254 10.56 -4.35 -0.19
CA ASN A 254 9.79 -3.11 -0.14
C ASN A 254 8.49 -3.22 -0.94
N ALA A 255 8.57 -3.67 -2.20
CA ALA A 255 7.42 -3.84 -3.07
C ALA A 255 6.37 -4.81 -2.45
N PHE A 256 6.81 -5.84 -1.73
CA PHE A 256 5.93 -6.83 -1.11
C PHE A 256 5.41 -6.45 0.29
N SER A 257 6.04 -5.51 0.99
CA SER A 257 5.70 -5.14 2.38
C SER A 257 5.12 -3.73 2.48
N PHE A 258 4.08 -3.43 1.69
CA PHE A 258 3.39 -2.13 1.71
C PHE A 258 4.28 -0.90 1.46
N PHE A 259 5.40 -1.11 0.78
CA PHE A 259 6.31 -0.02 0.43
C PHE A 259 6.90 0.65 1.68
N LEU A 260 7.00 -0.10 2.79
CA LEU A 260 7.47 0.36 4.09
C LEU A 260 8.99 0.56 4.15
N SER A 261 9.63 1.00 3.06
CA SER A 261 11.05 1.36 3.08
C SER A 261 11.31 2.55 4.00
N GLY A 262 12.55 2.68 4.46
CA GLY A 262 12.97 3.76 5.34
C GLY A 262 13.86 3.31 6.49
N THR A 263 14.82 4.16 6.84
CA THR A 263 15.69 3.98 8.01
C THR A 263 15.17 4.66 9.26
N THR A 264 14.17 5.54 9.13
CA THR A 264 13.59 6.31 10.23
C THR A 264 12.07 6.21 10.20
N THR A 265 11.45 6.41 11.36
CA THR A 265 9.99 6.47 11.49
C THR A 265 9.40 7.52 10.54
N ASP A 266 9.98 8.72 10.45
CA ASP A 266 9.44 9.78 9.59
C ASP A 266 9.50 9.47 8.10
N PHE A 267 10.46 8.66 7.67
CA PHE A 267 10.52 8.20 6.29
C PHE A 267 9.44 7.15 6.00
N VAL A 268 9.22 6.21 6.93
CA VAL A 268 8.09 5.29 6.80
C VAL A 268 6.77 6.08 6.80
N ARG A 269 6.70 7.15 7.59
CA ARG A 269 5.54 8.04 7.61
C ARG A 269 5.28 8.72 6.27
N SER A 270 6.32 9.23 5.61
CA SER A 270 6.14 9.91 4.32
C SER A 270 5.61 8.97 3.23
N ILE A 271 6.05 7.71 3.18
CA ILE A 271 5.53 6.75 2.19
C ILE A 271 4.09 6.36 2.50
N GLN A 272 3.75 6.25 3.78
CA GLN A 272 2.39 5.95 4.22
C GLN A 272 1.46 7.18 4.15
N ALA A 273 1.97 8.33 3.72
CA ALA A 273 1.19 9.53 3.47
C ALA A 273 0.53 9.56 2.10
N VAL A 274 -0.63 10.22 2.04
CA VAL A 274 -1.24 10.59 0.76
C VAL A 274 -0.23 11.47 0.03
N ASP A 275 0.12 11.09 -1.19
CA ASP A 275 0.94 11.96 -2.03
C ASP A 275 0.07 13.10 -2.54
N GLU A 276 0.17 14.29 -1.93
CA GLU A 276 -0.67 15.42 -2.31
C GLU A 276 -0.42 15.87 -3.77
N GLU A 277 0.77 15.59 -4.34
CA GLU A 277 1.03 15.82 -5.78
C GLU A 277 0.14 14.93 -6.66
N PHE A 278 -0.20 13.72 -6.19
CA PHE A 278 -0.95 12.72 -6.94
C PHE A 278 -2.34 12.43 -6.39
N ALA A 279 -2.81 13.19 -5.41
CA ALA A 279 -4.15 13.04 -4.84
C ALA A 279 -5.22 13.16 -5.96
N PRO A 280 -6.16 12.19 -6.05
CA PRO A 280 -7.21 12.21 -7.05
C PRO A 280 -8.28 13.27 -6.77
N SER A 281 -8.16 14.40 -7.47
CA SER A 281 -9.06 15.55 -7.32
C SER A 281 -10.54 15.25 -7.48
N HIS A 282 -10.93 14.20 -8.23
CA HIS A 282 -12.33 13.82 -8.42
C HIS A 282 -12.97 13.13 -7.21
N ILE A 283 -12.17 12.65 -6.25
CA ILE A 283 -12.66 12.08 -4.98
C ILE A 283 -12.14 12.83 -3.75
N ASP A 284 -11.24 13.80 -3.92
CA ASP A 284 -10.64 14.54 -2.83
C ASP A 284 -11.64 15.52 -2.17
N THR A 285 -12.33 15.01 -1.16
CA THR A 285 -13.32 15.74 -0.38
C THR A 285 -13.04 15.55 1.12
N PRO A 286 -13.51 16.45 2.00
CA PRO A 286 -13.34 16.28 3.45
C PRO A 286 -13.88 14.94 3.96
N CYS A 287 -15.04 14.49 3.47
CA CYS A 287 -15.62 13.21 3.83
C CYS A 287 -14.77 12.02 3.34
N MET A 288 -14.23 12.09 2.12
CA MET A 288 -13.35 11.04 1.61
C MET A 288 -12.02 10.98 2.36
N ARG A 289 -11.45 12.14 2.75
CA ARG A 289 -10.25 12.18 3.60
C ARG A 289 -10.49 11.53 4.96
N ILE A 290 -11.65 11.74 5.58
CA ILE A 290 -12.03 11.03 6.82
C ILE A 290 -12.09 9.51 6.59
N ILE A 291 -12.73 9.07 5.51
CA ILE A 291 -12.80 7.64 5.14
C ILE A 291 -11.39 7.07 4.94
N ASP A 292 -10.50 7.79 4.25
CA ASP A 292 -9.13 7.36 4.01
C ASP A 292 -8.33 7.18 5.31
N SER A 293 -8.38 8.19 6.20
CA SER A 293 -7.71 8.17 7.50
C SER A 293 -8.22 7.04 8.40
N LEU A 294 -9.52 6.74 8.35
CA LEU A 294 -10.18 5.72 9.15
C LEU A 294 -10.39 4.39 8.42
N SER A 295 -9.73 4.19 7.28
CA SER A 295 -9.92 3.02 6.42
C SER A 295 -9.77 1.67 7.13
N PHE A 296 -8.99 1.61 8.22
CA PHE A 296 -8.81 0.41 9.05
C PHE A 296 -10.04 0.04 9.91
N VAL A 297 -10.97 0.98 10.15
CA VAL A 297 -12.17 0.76 10.97
C VAL A 297 -13.14 -0.17 10.25
N PHE A 298 -13.29 -0.02 8.94
CA PHE A 298 -14.21 -0.83 8.13
C PHE A 298 -13.92 -2.34 8.17
N PRO A 299 -12.69 -2.82 7.92
CA PRO A 299 -12.37 -4.24 8.07
C PRO A 299 -12.46 -4.71 9.53
N LEU A 300 -12.21 -3.85 10.53
CA LEU A 300 -12.45 -4.21 11.93
C LEU A 300 -13.93 -4.45 12.24
N ILE A 301 -14.81 -3.59 11.71
CA ILE A 301 -16.26 -3.78 11.79
C ILE A 301 -16.64 -5.09 11.09
N GLU A 302 -16.10 -5.35 9.90
CA GLU A 302 -16.32 -6.61 9.18
C GLU A 302 -15.92 -7.83 10.02
N PHE A 303 -14.70 -7.85 10.56
CA PHE A 303 -14.19 -8.93 11.39
C PHE A 303 -15.05 -9.14 12.64
N HIS A 304 -15.44 -8.05 13.31
CA HIS A 304 -16.28 -8.10 14.48
C HIS A 304 -17.68 -8.66 14.17
N LEU A 305 -18.32 -8.18 13.10
CA LEU A 305 -19.62 -8.68 12.67
C LEU A 305 -19.56 -10.15 12.22
N ALA A 306 -18.51 -10.52 11.49
CA ALA A 306 -18.32 -11.90 11.05
C ALA A 306 -18.16 -12.85 12.25
N LEU A 307 -17.40 -12.42 13.28
CA LEU A 307 -17.24 -13.18 14.51
C LEU A 307 -18.55 -13.26 15.32
N THR A 308 -19.28 -12.16 15.48
CA THR A 308 -20.49 -12.13 16.32
C THR A 308 -21.66 -12.88 15.69
N VAL A 309 -21.81 -12.80 14.36
CA VAL A 309 -22.93 -13.44 13.65
C VAL A 309 -22.65 -14.90 13.31
N PHE A 310 -21.43 -15.23 12.89
CA PHE A 310 -21.09 -16.57 12.38
C PHE A 310 -20.03 -17.30 13.19
N GLY A 311 -19.54 -16.72 14.29
CA GLY A 311 -18.51 -17.32 15.14
C GLY A 311 -17.12 -17.37 14.48
N PRO A 312 -16.23 -18.26 14.95
CA PRO A 312 -14.91 -18.48 14.34
C PRO A 312 -14.94 -18.75 12.83
N PRO A 313 -15.94 -19.47 12.25
CA PRO A 313 -16.04 -19.63 10.80
C PRO A 313 -16.19 -18.34 10.01
N GLY A 314 -17.03 -17.41 10.48
CA GLY A 314 -17.17 -16.11 9.83
C GLY A 314 -15.88 -15.30 9.89
N LEU A 315 -15.25 -15.26 11.06
CA LEU A 315 -13.98 -14.57 11.23
C LEU A 315 -12.88 -15.17 10.34
N TRP A 316 -12.83 -16.50 10.21
CA TRP A 316 -11.90 -17.18 9.31
C TRP A 316 -12.13 -16.73 7.86
N VAL A 317 -13.36 -16.78 7.35
CA VAL A 317 -13.69 -16.34 5.98
C VAL A 317 -13.30 -14.87 5.76
N SER A 318 -13.68 -14.00 6.69
CA SER A 318 -13.48 -12.56 6.59
C SER A 318 -12.00 -12.17 6.69
N PHE A 319 -11.28 -12.66 7.71
CA PHE A 319 -9.87 -12.37 7.89
C PHE A 319 -9.01 -13.02 6.80
N SER A 320 -9.25 -14.30 6.48
CA SER A 320 -8.44 -15.01 5.48
C SER A 320 -8.58 -14.39 4.10
N SER A 321 -9.79 -14.01 3.67
CA SER A 321 -9.97 -13.32 2.39
C SER A 321 -9.27 -11.95 2.35
N SER A 322 -9.23 -11.21 3.45
CA SER A 322 -8.54 -9.91 3.54
C SER A 322 -7.03 -10.04 3.35
N TRP A 323 -6.35 -10.89 4.13
CA TRP A 323 -4.89 -10.96 4.05
C TRP A 323 -4.42 -11.68 2.78
N VAL A 324 -5.13 -12.72 2.31
CA VAL A 324 -4.80 -13.38 1.04
C VAL A 324 -4.95 -12.39 -0.12
N GLY A 325 -6.04 -11.62 -0.14
CA GLY A 325 -6.25 -10.57 -1.12
C GLY A 325 -5.14 -9.52 -1.12
N GLN A 326 -4.71 -9.10 0.07
CA GLN A 326 -3.64 -8.14 0.28
C GLN A 326 -2.27 -8.66 -0.17
N VAL A 327 -1.83 -9.85 0.24
CA VAL A 327 -0.51 -10.37 -0.17
C VAL A 327 -0.47 -10.65 -1.66
N THR A 328 -1.61 -10.98 -2.26
CA THR A 328 -1.72 -11.19 -3.70
C THR A 328 -1.44 -9.91 -4.49
N THR A 329 -2.02 -8.78 -4.09
CA THR A 329 -1.81 -7.50 -4.78
C THR A 329 -0.44 -6.91 -4.50
N LEU A 330 0.12 -7.13 -3.30
CA LEU A 330 1.50 -6.76 -3.02
C LEU A 330 2.49 -7.59 -3.85
N TRP A 331 2.24 -8.89 -4.02
CA TRP A 331 3.08 -9.76 -4.85
C TRP A 331 2.93 -9.47 -6.34
N PHE A 332 1.75 -9.04 -6.79
CA PHE A 332 1.51 -8.57 -8.16
C PHE A 332 2.52 -7.48 -8.56
N ASN A 333 2.78 -6.49 -7.68
CA ASN A 333 3.77 -5.45 -7.92
C ASN A 333 5.20 -5.99 -8.14
N VAL A 334 5.51 -7.17 -7.61
CA VAL A 334 6.81 -7.82 -7.77
C VAL A 334 6.87 -8.58 -9.09
N ARG A 335 5.91 -9.46 -9.34
CA ARG A 335 5.97 -10.39 -10.49
C ARG A 335 5.60 -9.74 -11.82
N ASN A 336 4.78 -8.67 -11.80
CA ASN A 336 4.38 -7.93 -12.98
C ASN A 336 5.32 -6.75 -13.29
N HIS A 337 6.33 -6.50 -12.45
CA HIS A 337 7.49 -5.65 -12.73
C HIS A 337 8.78 -6.45 -12.52
N PRO A 338 9.13 -7.33 -13.46
CA PRO A 338 10.38 -8.08 -13.39
C PRO A 338 11.56 -7.12 -13.22
N ILE A 339 12.66 -7.63 -12.64
CA ILE A 339 13.86 -6.86 -12.36
C ILE A 339 14.62 -6.55 -13.66
N GLY A 340 14.02 -5.78 -14.55
CA GLY A 340 14.61 -5.13 -15.72
C GLY A 340 15.45 -3.92 -15.30
N GLY A 341 16.43 -3.55 -16.11
CA GLY A 341 17.06 -2.24 -15.97
C GLY A 341 16.58 -1.36 -17.10
N SER A 342 16.37 -0.06 -16.85
CA SER A 342 15.92 0.86 -17.89
C SER A 342 16.90 1.01 -19.08
N LYS A 343 18.16 0.60 -18.90
CA LYS A 343 19.25 0.67 -19.90
C LYS A 343 19.39 -0.56 -20.81
N THR A 344 18.70 -1.68 -20.56
CA THR A 344 18.93 -2.95 -21.28
C THR A 344 17.84 -3.27 -22.30
N LYS A 345 17.72 -2.43 -23.34
CA LYS A 345 16.94 -2.76 -24.56
C LYS A 345 17.63 -3.84 -25.40
N PRO A 346 16.94 -4.47 -26.38
CA PRO A 346 17.56 -5.38 -27.36
C PRO A 346 18.59 -4.66 -28.22
N GLY A 347 19.87 -4.90 -27.92
CA GLY A 347 20.99 -4.38 -28.70
C GLY A 347 22.35 -4.76 -28.10
N ASP A 348 22.56 -4.50 -26.79
CA ASP A 348 23.93 -4.40 -26.24
C ASP A 348 24.28 -5.32 -25.05
N ALA A 349 23.42 -6.29 -24.67
CA ALA A 349 23.66 -7.11 -23.48
C ALA A 349 23.96 -8.58 -23.80
N SER A 350 24.93 -9.16 -23.07
CA SER A 350 25.37 -10.55 -23.19
C SER A 350 24.27 -11.57 -22.80
N PRO A 351 24.39 -12.85 -23.22
CA PRO A 351 23.33 -13.86 -23.09
C PRO A 351 22.77 -14.09 -21.68
N GLU A 352 23.57 -13.89 -20.63
CA GLU A 352 23.17 -14.07 -19.22
C GLU A 352 22.17 -12.99 -18.74
N HIS A 353 22.21 -11.78 -19.30
CA HIS A 353 21.33 -10.67 -18.91
C HIS A 353 19.89 -10.80 -19.43
N HIS A 354 19.60 -11.79 -20.29
CA HIS A 354 18.26 -12.03 -20.82
C HIS A 354 17.25 -12.52 -19.79
N LYS A 355 17.69 -13.06 -18.64
CA LYS A 355 16.78 -13.57 -17.59
C LYS A 355 15.98 -12.47 -16.87
N TYR A 356 16.46 -11.23 -16.89
CA TYR A 356 15.92 -10.14 -16.07
C TYR A 356 15.70 -8.86 -16.92
N ARG A 357 14.97 -8.97 -18.04
CA ARG A 357 14.83 -7.87 -19.01
C ARG A 357 13.60 -7.00 -18.75
N ARG A 358 13.68 -5.74 -19.19
CA ARG A 358 12.52 -4.92 -19.60
C ARG A 358 11.68 -5.67 -20.64
N THR A 359 10.38 -5.70 -20.40
CA THR A 359 9.44 -6.57 -21.10
C THR A 359 8.14 -5.87 -21.49
N SER A 360 7.96 -4.61 -21.05
CA SER A 360 6.93 -3.73 -21.60
C SER A 360 7.14 -3.57 -23.09
N THR A 361 6.09 -3.87 -23.85
CA THR A 361 6.04 -3.74 -25.30
C THR A 361 5.56 -2.36 -25.74
N THR A 362 5.01 -1.58 -24.81
CA THR A 362 4.28 -0.35 -25.11
C THR A 362 4.85 0.90 -24.41
N ASN A 363 5.49 0.77 -23.23
CA ASN A 363 6.06 1.88 -22.48
C ASN A 363 7.60 1.76 -22.37
N VAL A 364 8.33 2.65 -23.05
CA VAL A 364 9.79 2.66 -23.07
C VAL A 364 10.47 3.00 -21.73
N ASN A 365 9.72 3.40 -20.71
CA ASN A 365 10.26 3.80 -19.42
C ASN A 365 9.86 2.85 -18.28
N CYS A 366 8.92 1.94 -18.51
CA CYS A 366 8.35 1.06 -17.48
C CYS A 366 8.64 -0.41 -17.82
N ASP A 367 8.86 -1.26 -16.83
CA ASP A 367 9.22 -2.67 -17.06
C ASP A 367 8.01 -3.62 -16.86
N ALA A 368 6.79 -3.08 -16.82
CA ALA A 368 5.53 -3.81 -16.68
C ALA A 368 5.35 -4.97 -17.67
N VAL A 369 4.67 -6.04 -17.25
CA VAL A 369 4.37 -7.21 -18.09
C VAL A 369 2.95 -7.72 -17.99
N ASP A 370 2.38 -8.08 -19.13
CA ASP A 370 1.12 -8.86 -19.22
C ASP A 370 1.33 -10.34 -18.83
N LYS A 371 2.57 -10.83 -18.89
CA LYS A 371 2.93 -12.21 -18.52
C LYS A 371 3.92 -12.17 -17.36
N PRO A 372 3.45 -12.41 -16.13
CA PRO A 372 4.30 -12.35 -14.95
C PRO A 372 5.51 -13.30 -15.01
N THR A 373 6.62 -12.88 -14.41
CA THR A 373 7.82 -13.72 -14.29
C THR A 373 7.87 -14.45 -12.96
N THR A 374 8.30 -15.72 -12.97
CA THR A 374 8.69 -16.41 -11.74
C THR A 374 10.02 -15.87 -11.25
N VAL A 375 10.04 -15.37 -10.01
CA VAL A 375 11.21 -14.68 -9.44
C VAL A 375 12.22 -15.67 -8.87
N ASP A 376 11.76 -16.67 -8.11
CA ASP A 376 12.58 -17.70 -7.45
C ASP A 376 11.75 -18.97 -7.21
N SER A 377 12.40 -20.08 -6.87
CA SER A 377 11.77 -21.38 -6.58
C SER A 377 11.55 -21.66 -5.09
N SER A 378 11.74 -20.67 -4.20
CA SER A 378 11.48 -20.84 -2.78
C SER A 378 10.00 -21.18 -2.52
N PRO A 379 9.68 -21.99 -1.49
CA PRO A 379 8.29 -22.42 -1.24
C PRO A 379 7.30 -21.26 -1.11
N LEU A 380 7.72 -20.14 -0.51
CA LEU A 380 6.87 -18.95 -0.40
C LEU A 380 6.62 -18.29 -1.75
N TYR A 381 7.63 -18.18 -2.61
CA TYR A 381 7.49 -17.56 -3.92
C TYR A 381 6.57 -18.40 -4.82
N ILE A 382 6.74 -19.72 -4.81
CA ILE A 382 5.85 -20.64 -5.52
C ILE A 382 4.40 -20.44 -5.05
N PHE A 383 4.19 -20.35 -3.73
CA PHE A 383 2.86 -20.11 -3.17
C PHE A 383 2.28 -18.76 -3.65
N LEU A 384 3.04 -17.67 -3.53
CA LEU A 384 2.59 -16.33 -3.91
C LEU A 384 2.34 -16.21 -5.43
N ASP A 385 3.20 -16.79 -6.27
CA ASP A 385 3.03 -16.87 -7.71
C ASP A 385 1.77 -17.66 -8.08
N TYR A 386 1.53 -18.78 -7.42
CA TYR A 386 0.35 -19.61 -7.70
C TYR A 386 -0.95 -18.88 -7.33
N VAL A 387 -1.00 -18.30 -6.13
CA VAL A 387 -2.17 -17.54 -5.66
C VAL A 387 -2.43 -16.32 -6.56
N SER A 388 -1.38 -15.57 -6.91
CA SER A 388 -1.49 -14.42 -7.82
C SER A 388 -1.92 -14.82 -9.23
N SER A 389 -1.42 -15.95 -9.75
CA SER A 389 -1.79 -16.45 -11.09
C SER A 389 -3.25 -16.89 -11.20
N ILE A 390 -3.92 -17.13 -10.07
CA ILE A 390 -5.36 -17.42 -10.05
C ILE A 390 -6.16 -16.13 -9.90
N ILE A 391 -5.78 -15.28 -8.95
CA ILE A 391 -6.59 -14.13 -8.56
C ILE A 391 -6.47 -12.99 -9.58
N SER A 392 -5.26 -12.62 -10.01
CA SER A 392 -5.05 -11.46 -10.90
C SER A 392 -5.82 -11.58 -12.22
N PRO A 393 -5.81 -12.74 -12.91
CA PRO A 393 -6.65 -12.93 -14.09
C PRO A 393 -8.14 -12.93 -13.75
N ALA A 394 -8.55 -13.53 -12.63
CA ALA A 394 -9.96 -13.58 -12.23
C ALA A 394 -10.55 -12.18 -11.97
N VAL A 395 -9.72 -11.20 -11.61
CA VAL A 395 -10.11 -9.81 -11.38
C VAL A 395 -9.76 -8.86 -12.52
N GLY A 396 -9.28 -9.38 -13.66
CA GLY A 396 -8.95 -8.58 -14.84
C GLY A 396 -7.84 -7.55 -14.55
N GLU A 397 -6.73 -7.99 -13.94
CA GLU A 397 -5.56 -7.14 -13.68
C GLU A 397 -4.27 -7.69 -14.33
N ASP A 398 -4.31 -8.86 -14.97
CA ASP A 398 -3.12 -9.52 -15.51
C ASP A 398 -2.53 -8.85 -16.77
N ASP A 399 -3.37 -8.20 -17.59
CA ASP A 399 -2.96 -7.39 -18.76
C ASP A 399 -2.35 -6.03 -18.31
N HIS A 400 -1.25 -6.12 -17.56
CA HIS A 400 -0.64 -5.02 -16.84
C HIS A 400 0.17 -4.05 -17.73
N ASP A 401 0.89 -4.54 -18.74
CA ASP A 401 1.56 -3.66 -19.72
C ASP A 401 0.52 -2.87 -20.53
N HIS A 402 -0.53 -3.57 -20.98
CA HIS A 402 -1.66 -2.90 -21.62
C HIS A 402 -2.30 -1.86 -20.71
N HIS A 403 -2.49 -2.18 -19.42
CA HIS A 403 -2.99 -1.23 -18.44
C HIS A 403 -2.10 0.02 -18.33
N HIS A 404 -0.78 -0.13 -18.25
CA HIS A 404 0.16 0.99 -18.18
C HIS A 404 0.07 1.93 -19.38
N SER A 405 -0.32 1.42 -20.54
CA SER A 405 -0.55 2.20 -21.75
C SER A 405 -1.95 2.80 -21.83
N HIS A 406 -2.95 2.13 -21.27
CA HIS A 406 -4.34 2.56 -21.28
C HIS A 406 -4.95 2.65 -19.87
N PRO A 407 -4.39 3.51 -19.00
CA PRO A 407 -4.72 3.50 -17.57
C PRO A 407 -6.19 3.82 -17.29
N ALA A 408 -6.79 4.72 -18.08
CA ALA A 408 -8.15 5.18 -17.90
C ALA A 408 -9.25 4.20 -18.32
N LEU A 409 -8.92 3.08 -18.99
CA LEU A 409 -9.95 2.14 -19.46
C LEU A 409 -10.68 1.44 -18.31
N ALA A 410 -12.00 1.38 -18.41
CA ALA A 410 -12.86 0.69 -17.44
C ALA A 410 -12.96 -0.82 -17.69
N VAL A 411 -12.47 -1.30 -18.82
CA VAL A 411 -12.43 -2.72 -19.22
C VAL A 411 -11.01 -3.09 -19.60
N ARG A 412 -10.56 -4.28 -19.20
CA ARG A 412 -9.30 -4.88 -19.64
C ARG A 412 -9.52 -5.85 -20.80
N PRO A 413 -8.46 -6.15 -21.58
CA PRO A 413 -8.49 -7.27 -22.52
C PRO A 413 -8.82 -8.59 -21.80
N GLY A 414 -9.23 -9.59 -22.57
CA GLY A 414 -9.45 -10.94 -22.03
C GLY A 414 -10.62 -11.05 -21.04
N PHE A 415 -10.42 -11.87 -20.00
CA PHE A 415 -11.43 -12.13 -18.97
C PHE A 415 -11.41 -11.02 -17.91
N ASP A 416 -12.49 -10.24 -17.86
CA ASP A 416 -12.64 -9.13 -16.92
C ASP A 416 -14.02 -9.18 -16.24
N ALA A 417 -14.18 -10.12 -15.31
CA ALA A 417 -15.43 -10.27 -14.56
C ALA A 417 -15.83 -9.00 -13.77
N PRO A 418 -14.90 -8.25 -13.13
CA PRO A 418 -15.28 -7.03 -12.42
C PRO A 418 -15.88 -5.93 -13.30
N HIS A 419 -15.58 -5.90 -14.61
CA HIS A 419 -16.20 -4.94 -15.52
C HIS A 419 -17.74 -5.02 -15.54
N TYR A 420 -18.32 -6.21 -15.35
CA TYR A 420 -19.78 -6.36 -15.31
C TYR A 420 -20.43 -5.62 -14.14
N PHE A 421 -19.71 -5.43 -13.04
CA PHE A 421 -20.18 -4.60 -11.94
C PHE A 421 -20.28 -3.12 -12.34
N ILE A 422 -19.30 -2.60 -13.09
CA ILE A 422 -19.35 -1.24 -13.65
C ILE A 422 -20.55 -1.09 -14.58
N LEU A 423 -20.78 -2.07 -15.46
CA LEU A 423 -21.94 -2.07 -16.35
C LEU A 423 -23.27 -2.13 -15.59
N ALA A 424 -23.35 -2.91 -14.50
CA ALA A 424 -24.54 -2.95 -13.66
C ALA A 424 -24.83 -1.58 -13.02
N LEU A 425 -23.80 -0.93 -12.47
CA LEU A 425 -23.92 0.43 -11.92
C LEU A 425 -24.32 1.45 -12.99
N ALA A 426 -23.82 1.31 -14.22
CA ALA A 426 -24.14 2.22 -15.32
C ALA A 426 -25.60 2.08 -15.74
N ARG A 427 -26.11 0.84 -15.82
CA ARG A 427 -27.51 0.56 -16.17
C ARG A 427 -28.52 1.15 -15.18
N VAL A 428 -28.16 1.24 -13.90
CA VAL A 428 -29.01 1.85 -12.87
C VAL A 428 -28.73 3.35 -12.66
N GLY A 429 -27.89 3.95 -13.51
CA GLY A 429 -27.59 5.39 -13.46
C GLY A 429 -26.70 5.84 -12.30
N LEU A 430 -26.05 4.91 -11.59
CA LEU A 430 -25.12 5.25 -10.50
C LEU A 430 -23.75 5.69 -11.00
N VAL A 431 -23.35 5.25 -12.19
CA VAL A 431 -22.12 5.68 -12.86
C VAL A 431 -22.38 6.05 -14.33
N TRP A 432 -21.57 6.94 -14.89
CA TRP A 432 -21.64 7.39 -16.28
C TRP A 432 -20.26 7.72 -16.84
N ASN A 433 -20.18 8.03 -18.14
CA ASN A 433 -18.93 8.30 -18.85
C ASN A 433 -17.88 7.19 -18.65
N VAL A 434 -18.32 5.94 -18.73
CA VAL A 434 -17.46 4.76 -18.64
C VAL A 434 -16.47 4.80 -19.82
N GLN A 435 -15.19 4.80 -19.50
CA GLN A 435 -14.11 4.88 -20.48
C GLN A 435 -13.91 3.53 -21.17
N HIS A 436 -14.04 3.52 -22.49
CA HIS A 436 -13.79 2.35 -23.33
C HIS A 436 -12.71 2.68 -24.36
N GLU A 437 -12.07 1.65 -24.90
CA GLU A 437 -11.15 1.82 -26.01
C GLU A 437 -11.93 2.42 -27.19
N ARG A 438 -11.43 3.52 -27.76
CA ARG A 438 -12.06 4.07 -28.96
C ARG A 438 -11.82 3.05 -30.07
N LYS A 439 -12.88 2.41 -30.56
CA LYS A 439 -12.80 1.76 -31.87
C LYS A 439 -12.37 2.85 -32.85
N LEU A 440 -11.20 2.67 -33.46
CA LEU A 440 -10.80 3.39 -34.66
C LEU A 440 -11.82 3.02 -35.74
N HIS A 441 -12.94 3.72 -35.78
CA HIS A 441 -13.88 3.64 -36.88
C HIS A 441 -13.42 4.65 -37.93
N ASP A 442 -12.90 4.09 -39.03
CA ASP A 442 -12.92 4.58 -40.41
C ASP A 442 -12.62 6.07 -40.62
N THR A 443 -11.33 6.38 -40.84
CA THR A 443 -10.90 7.52 -41.67
C THR A 443 -11.11 7.23 -43.14
#